data_AF-A0A9D7NAB1-F1
#
_entry.id   AF-A0A9D7NAB1-F1
#
_cell.length_a   1.000
_cell.length_b   1.000
_cell.length_c   1.000
_cell.angle_alpha   90.00
_cell.angle_beta   90.00
_cell.angle_gamma   90.00
#
_symmetry.space_group_name_H-M   'P 1'
#
loop_
_entity.id
_entity.type
_entity.pdbx_description
1 polymer ?
#
loop_
_entity_poly.entity_id
_entity_poly.type
_entity_poly.pdbx_seq_one_letter_code
_entity_poly.pdbx_strand_id
1 'polypeptide(L)'
;MRTSWTDTILIEKYLHGGLDPLARQVFKARMLQSPRLRLRLYFQKKAYTLVKLYHRKKLKEEMEVLHQQLVNDPAKSGFQQSILRIFQ
;
A
#
# COMPACT_ATOMS: atom_id res chain seq x y z
N MET A 1 24.83 -18.82 10.81
CA MET A 1 23.45 -18.63 10.29
C MET A 1 23.31 -17.21 9.75
N ARG A 2 23.23 -17.07 8.41
CA ARG A 2 23.24 -15.78 7.68
C ARG A 2 21.98 -15.63 6.79
N THR A 3 20.83 -16.17 7.22
CA THR A 3 19.77 -16.65 6.30
C THR A 3 18.35 -16.08 6.50
N SER A 4 18.07 -15.18 7.45
CA SER A 4 16.75 -14.50 7.49
C SER A 4 16.83 -13.03 7.08
N TRP A 5 17.76 -12.28 7.68
CA TRP A 5 17.94 -10.85 7.42
C TRP A 5 18.28 -10.56 5.96
N THR A 6 19.17 -11.37 5.39
CA THR A 6 19.57 -11.29 3.98
C THR A 6 18.40 -11.57 3.04
N ASP A 7 17.53 -12.53 3.39
CA ASP A 7 16.36 -12.87 2.58
C ASP A 7 15.31 -11.75 2.63
N THR A 8 15.09 -11.13 3.78
CA THR A 8 14.18 -9.98 3.90
C THR A 8 14.64 -8.83 3.01
N ILE A 9 15.91 -8.43 3.07
CA ILE A 9 16.46 -7.38 2.20
C ILE A 9 16.33 -7.75 0.72
N LEU A 10 16.53 -9.01 0.37
CA LEU A 10 16.43 -9.46 -1.01
C LEU A 10 14.98 -9.46 -1.50
N ILE A 11 14.02 -9.82 -0.63
CA ILE A 11 12.59 -9.70 -0.91
C ILE A 11 12.20 -8.24 -1.08
N GLU A 12 12.66 -7.34 -0.22
CA GLU A 12 12.43 -5.88 -0.32
C GLU A 12 12.87 -5.37 -1.70
N LYS A 13 14.14 -5.62 -2.07
CA LYS A 13 14.67 -5.22 -3.37
C LYS A 13 13.88 -5.84 -4.52
N TYR A 14 13.47 -7.10 -4.41
CA TYR A 14 12.65 -7.75 -5.44
C TYR A 14 11.26 -7.12 -5.58
N LEU A 15 10.59 -6.81 -4.48
CA LEU A 15 9.24 -6.22 -4.47
C LEU A 15 9.23 -4.79 -4.99
N HIS A 16 10.27 -4.02 -4.70
CA HIS A 16 10.42 -2.62 -5.11
C HIS A 16 11.19 -2.44 -6.43
N GLY A 17 11.55 -3.51 -7.13
CA GLY A 17 12.25 -3.44 -8.42
C GLY A 17 13.71 -3.01 -8.34
N GLY A 18 14.32 -3.03 -7.15
CA GLY A 18 15.72 -2.66 -6.90
C GLY A 18 16.74 -3.78 -7.15
N LEU A 19 16.34 -4.88 -7.78
CA LEU A 19 17.27 -5.92 -8.25
C LEU A 19 17.60 -5.71 -9.72
N ASP A 20 18.87 -5.88 -10.07
CA ASP A 20 19.27 -5.98 -11.47
C ASP A 20 18.64 -7.22 -12.14
N PRO A 21 18.60 -7.26 -13.50
CA PRO A 21 17.94 -8.35 -14.21
C PRO A 21 18.48 -9.74 -13.87
N LEU A 22 19.79 -9.89 -13.68
CA LEU A 22 20.41 -11.18 -13.38
C LEU A 22 20.06 -11.62 -11.96
N ALA A 23 20.22 -10.74 -10.97
CA ALA A 23 19.85 -11.03 -9.59
C ALA A 23 18.36 -11.36 -9.46
N ARG A 24 17.50 -10.71 -10.27
CA ARG A 24 16.07 -11.04 -10.32
C ARG A 24 15.82 -12.46 -10.83
N GLN A 25 16.55 -12.94 -11.84
CA GLN A 25 16.41 -14.31 -12.32
C GLN A 25 16.95 -15.32 -11.31
N VAL A 26 18.10 -15.06 -10.69
CA VAL A 26 18.65 -15.90 -9.61
C VAL A 26 17.65 -16.00 -8.45
N PHE A 27 17.02 -14.89 -8.06
CA PHE A 27 16.00 -14.91 -7.01
C PHE A 27 14.79 -15.78 -7.39
N LYS A 28 14.30 -15.67 -8.63
CA LYS A 28 13.23 -16.54 -9.13
C LYS A 28 13.61 -18.02 -9.09
N ALA A 29 14.82 -18.38 -9.51
CA ALA A 29 15.31 -19.75 -9.43
C ALA A 29 15.37 -20.24 -7.96
N ARG A 30 15.87 -19.42 -7.04
CA ARG A 30 15.88 -19.76 -5.59
C ARG A 30 14.48 -19.99 -5.03
N MET A 31 13.47 -19.24 -5.50
CA MET A 31 12.08 -19.45 -5.06
C MET A 31 11.51 -20.80 -5.53
N LEU A 32 11.95 -21.34 -6.67
CA LEU A 32 11.51 -22.66 -7.12
C LEU A 32 12.02 -23.77 -6.18
N GLN A 33 13.24 -23.62 -5.69
CA GLN A 33 13.91 -24.60 -4.82
C GLN A 33 13.55 -24.44 -3.34
N SER A 34 13.13 -23.25 -2.91
CA SER A 34 12.89 -22.95 -1.49
C SER A 34 11.43 -22.57 -1.18
N PRO A 35 10.62 -23.53 -0.70
CA PRO A 35 9.27 -23.25 -0.22
C PRO A 35 9.22 -22.18 0.88
N ARG A 36 10.23 -22.18 1.77
CA ARG A 36 10.35 -21.21 2.86
C ARG A 36 10.52 -19.78 2.35
N LEU A 37 11.32 -19.58 1.30
CA LEU A 37 11.50 -18.26 0.68
C LEU A 37 10.20 -17.76 0.04
N ARG A 38 9.44 -18.65 -0.62
CA ARG A 38 8.11 -18.32 -1.17
C ARG A 38 7.14 -17.89 -0.08
N LEU A 39 7.13 -18.60 1.06
CA LEU A 39 6.26 -18.27 2.18
C LEU A 39 6.59 -16.91 2.79
N ARG A 40 7.88 -16.59 2.93
CA ARG A 40 8.33 -15.27 3.38
C ARG A 40 7.88 -14.15 2.43
N LEU A 41 8.10 -14.33 1.13
CA LEU A 41 7.64 -13.39 0.11
C LEU A 41 6.12 -13.19 0.17
N TYR A 42 5.37 -14.27 0.33
CA TYR A 42 3.91 -14.24 0.45
C TYR A 42 3.47 -13.38 1.64
N PHE A 43 3.99 -13.65 2.84
CA PHE A 43 3.60 -12.90 4.03
C PHE A 43 4.03 -11.43 3.98
N GLN A 44 5.20 -11.13 3.41
CA GLN A 44 5.64 -9.74 3.23
C GLN A 44 4.72 -8.97 2.28
N LYS A 45 4.31 -9.58 1.15
CA LYS A 45 3.28 -8.99 0.27
C LYS A 45 1.95 -8.76 0.98
N LYS A 46 1.51 -9.71 1.82
CA LYS A 46 0.28 -9.58 2.60
C LYS A 46 0.36 -8.46 3.62
N ALA A 47 1.49 -8.33 4.32
CA ALA A 47 1.74 -7.24 5.25
C ALA A 47 1.62 -5.87 4.57
N TYR A 48 2.28 -5.65 3.42
CA TYR A 48 2.12 -4.38 2.69
C TYR A 48 0.71 -4.14 2.21
N THR A 49 0.01 -5.19 1.78
CA THR A 49 -1.39 -5.06 1.37
C THR A 49 -2.24 -4.54 2.54
N LEU A 50 -2.06 -5.11 3.73
CA LEU A 50 -2.77 -4.67 4.94
C LEU A 50 -2.41 -3.23 5.31
N VAL A 51 -1.12 -2.87 5.30
CA VAL A 51 -0.67 -1.50 5.59
C VAL A 51 -1.29 -0.50 4.60
N LYS A 52 -1.30 -0.83 3.31
CA LYS A 52 -1.91 0.03 2.27
C LYS A 52 -3.42 0.18 2.46
N LEU A 53 -4.13 -0.90 2.77
CA LEU A 53 -5.57 -0.86 3.02
C LEU A 53 -5.91 -0.06 4.27
N TYR A 54 -5.14 -0.24 5.34
CA TYR A 54 -5.29 0.53 6.57
C TYR A 54 -5.07 2.03 6.32
N HIS A 55 -3.98 2.38 5.62
CA HIS A 55 -3.70 3.77 5.27
C HIS A 55 -4.82 4.39 4.44
N ARG A 56 -5.36 3.67 3.44
CA ARG A 56 -6.51 4.11 2.66
C ARG A 56 -7.75 4.33 3.53
N LYS A 57 -8.01 3.45 4.50
CA LYS A 57 -9.13 3.60 5.43
C LYS A 57 -8.97 4.89 6.24
N LYS A 58 -7.77 5.13 6.78
CA LYS A 58 -7.46 6.34 7.55
C LYS A 58 -7.64 7.62 6.72
N LEU A 59 -7.14 7.65 5.48
CA LEU A 59 -7.34 8.78 4.58
C LEU A 59 -8.83 9.03 4.31
N LYS A 60 -9.64 7.97 4.15
CA LYS A 60 -11.08 8.12 3.98
C LYS A 60 -11.74 8.72 5.22
N GLU A 61 -11.35 8.28 6.41
CA GLU A 61 -11.85 8.84 7.68
C GLU A 61 -11.48 10.32 7.81
N GLU A 62 -10.24 10.70 7.47
CA GLU A 62 -9.78 12.11 7.46
C GLU A 62 -10.57 12.96 6.45
N MET A 63 -10.81 12.44 5.24
CA MET A 63 -11.62 13.12 4.22
C MET A 63 -13.08 13.29 4.65
N GLU A 64 -13.67 12.30 5.32
CA GLU A 64 -15.04 12.38 5.81
C GLU A 64 -15.17 13.47 6.87
N VAL A 65 -14.22 13.58 7.80
CA VAL A 65 -14.21 14.66 8.80
C VAL A 65 -14.17 16.03 8.13
N LEU A 66 -13.29 16.21 7.14
CA LEU A 66 -13.20 17.46 6.38
C LEU A 66 -14.50 17.75 5.61
N HIS A 67 -15.11 16.73 5.00
CA HIS A 67 -16.38 16.86 4.30
C HIS A 67 -17.48 17.35 5.24
N GLN A 68 -17.63 16.71 6.41
CA GLN A 68 -18.63 17.10 7.42
C GLN A 68 -18.40 18.54 7.91
N GLN A 69 -17.15 18.96 8.10
CA GLN A 69 -16.81 20.34 8.49
C GLN A 69 -17.11 21.39 7.40
N LEU A 70 -17.02 21.02 6.12
CA LEU A 70 -17.29 21.95 5.01
C LEU A 70 -18.78 22.05 4.68
N VAL A 71 -19.49 20.93 4.81
CA VAL A 71 -20.91 20.80 4.49
C VAL A 71 -21.77 21.29 5.65
N ASN A 72 -21.49 20.91 6.90
CA ASN A 72 -22.37 21.26 8.02
C ASN A 72 -22.07 22.63 8.64
N ASP A 73 -21.08 23.36 8.12
CA ASP A 73 -20.80 24.71 8.56
C ASP A 73 -21.83 25.69 7.96
N PRO A 74 -22.71 26.32 8.76
CA PRO A 74 -23.73 27.23 8.27
C PRO A 74 -23.14 28.42 7.48
N ALA A 75 -21.91 28.82 7.80
CA ALA A 75 -21.18 29.88 7.12
C ALA A 75 -20.72 29.49 5.69
N LYS A 76 -20.75 28.20 5.35
CA LYS A 76 -20.33 27.65 4.05
C LYS A 76 -21.48 27.14 3.17
N SER A 77 -22.73 27.48 3.50
CA SER A 77 -23.93 27.11 2.74
C SER A 77 -23.85 27.46 1.24
N GLY A 78 -23.22 28.58 0.87
CA GLY A 78 -23.00 28.95 -0.54
C GLY A 78 -22.11 27.98 -1.31
N PHE A 79 -21.13 27.35 -0.64
CA PHE A 79 -20.27 26.32 -1.23
C PHE A 79 -21.01 25.00 -1.47
N GLN A 80 -21.92 24.62 -0.56
CA GLN A 80 -22.78 23.45 -0.80
C GLN A 80 -23.68 23.67 -2.02
N GLN A 81 -24.30 24.84 -2.12
CA GLN A 81 -25.19 25.16 -3.24
C GLN A 81 -24.46 25.21 -4.59
N SER A 82 -23.22 25.71 -4.63
CA SER A 82 -22.42 25.72 -5.85
C SER A 82 -22.04 24.32 -6.32
N ILE A 83 -21.70 23.41 -5.39
CA ILE A 83 -21.46 22.00 -5.72
C ILE A 83 -22.74 21.31 -6.21
N LEU A 84 -23.86 21.49 -5.51
CA LEU A 84 -25.14 20.85 -5.88
C LEU A 84 -25.59 21.26 -7.29
N ARG A 85 -25.34 22.51 -7.70
CA ARG A 85 -25.62 22.98 -9.07
C ARG A 85 -24.80 22.30 -10.16
N ILE A 86 -23.65 21.68 -9.85
CA ILE A 86 -22.84 20.95 -10.84
C ILE A 86 -23.50 19.61 -11.22
N PHE A 87 -24.31 19.06 -10.32
CA PHE A 87 -24.98 17.76 -10.50
C PHE A 87 -26.46 17.88 -10.91
N GLN A 88 -26.93 19.11 -11.22
CA GLN A 88 -28.24 19.41 -11.81
C GLN A 88 -28.10 19.61 -13.31
#